data_AF-A0A3S3AB39-F1
#
_entry.id   AF-A0A3S3AB39-F1
#
_cell.length_a   1.000
_cell.length_b   1.000
_cell.length_c   1.000
_cell.angle_alpha   90.00
_cell.angle_beta   90.00
_cell.angle_gamma   90.00
#
_symmetry.space_group_name_H-M   'P 1'
#
loop_
_entity.id
_entity.type
_entity.pdbx_description
1 polymer ?
#
loop_
_entity_poly.entity_id
_entity_poly.type
_entity_poly.pdbx_seq_one_letter_code
_entity_poly.pdbx_strand_id
1 'polypeptide(L)'
;MLTVLLYMVIMVLVGGLLYLVVSMVFGRSEELPPLPAGTTATVLPAEGVTGADVRALRFQQAVRGYKASEVDWALERLGQEIDSLRAQLADGIDAGAGDGPENSGESNHTSNHAESE
;
A
#
# COMPACT_ATOMS: atom_id res chain seq x y z
N MET A 1 -45.40 45.11 4.99
CA MET A 1 -45.30 43.67 4.65
C MET A 1 -44.27 43.42 3.55
N LEU A 2 -44.40 44.03 2.36
CA LEU A 2 -43.42 43.90 1.26
C LEU A 2 -41.97 44.27 1.65
N THR A 3 -41.79 45.35 2.42
CA THR A 3 -40.46 45.81 2.88
C THR A 3 -39.77 44.78 3.78
N VAL A 4 -40.51 44.16 4.70
CA VAL A 4 -40.00 43.09 5.58
C VAL A 4 -39.58 41.87 4.77
N LEU A 5 -40.38 41.48 3.78
CA LEU A 5 -40.05 40.39 2.86
C LEU A 5 -38.77 40.68 2.06
N LEU A 6 -38.64 41.91 1.54
CA LEU A 6 -37.45 42.35 0.80
C LEU A 6 -36.19 42.29 1.66
N TYR A 7 -36.25 42.76 2.92
CA TYR A 7 -35.11 42.68 3.83
C TYR A 7 -34.70 41.25 4.15
N MET A 8 -35.65 40.34 4.35
CA MET A 8 -35.38 38.91 4.55
C MET A 8 -34.62 38.29 3.37
N VAL A 9 -35.09 38.56 2.14
CA VAL A 9 -34.43 38.05 0.92
C VAL A 9 -33.00 38.60 0.80
N ILE A 10 -32.82 39.90 1.02
CA ILE A 10 -31.49 40.53 0.98
C ILE A 10 -30.58 39.91 2.05
N MET A 11 -31.09 39.69 3.26
CA MET A 11 -30.31 39.11 4.36
C MET A 11 -29.83 37.69 4.04
N VAL A 12 -30.71 36.84 3.49
CA VAL A 12 -30.35 35.48 3.04
C VAL A 12 -29.35 35.54 1.89
N LEU A 13 -29.52 36.46 0.93
CA LEU A 13 -28.61 36.60 -0.21
C LEU A 13 -27.22 37.02 0.26
N VAL A 14 -27.13 38.04 1.12
CA VAL A 14 -25.86 38.50 1.70
C VAL A 14 -25.23 37.39 2.55
N GLY A 15 -26.01 36.72 3.40
CA GLY A 15 -25.54 35.60 4.21
C GLY A 15 -25.01 34.44 3.36
N GLY A 16 -25.73 34.07 2.30
CA GLY A 16 -25.32 33.04 1.35
C GLY A 16 -24.07 33.44 0.55
N LEU A 17 -23.96 34.70 0.15
CA LEU A 17 -22.79 35.20 -0.57
C LEU A 17 -21.56 35.23 0.34
N LEU A 18 -21.70 35.71 1.58
CA LEU A 18 -20.63 35.66 2.58
C LEU A 18 -20.25 34.21 2.89
N TYR A 19 -21.22 33.32 3.04
CA TYR A 19 -21.00 31.90 3.23
C TYR A 19 -20.23 31.29 2.05
N LEU A 20 -20.57 31.62 0.80
CA LEU A 20 -19.83 31.15 -0.37
C LEU A 20 -18.40 31.70 -0.42
N VAL A 21 -18.20 32.98 -0.10
CA VAL A 21 -16.86 33.59 -0.04
C VAL A 21 -16.02 32.91 1.04
N VAL A 22 -16.56 32.76 2.25
CA VAL A 22 -15.91 32.08 3.36
C VAL A 22 -15.67 30.61 3.00
N SER A 23 -16.62 29.90 2.40
CA SER A 23 -16.44 28.51 1.96
C SER A 23 -15.45 28.35 0.82
N MET A 24 -15.25 29.36 -0.03
CA MET A 24 -14.21 29.33 -1.06
C MET A 24 -12.83 29.58 -0.45
N VAL A 25 -12.75 30.49 0.52
CA VAL A 25 -11.51 30.85 1.23
C VAL A 25 -11.10 29.78 2.25
N PHE A 26 -12.07 29.16 2.93
CA PHE A 26 -11.88 28.23 4.05
C PHE A 26 -12.38 26.79 3.79
N GLY A 27 -13.28 26.56 2.82
CA GLY A 27 -13.90 25.25 2.59
C GLY A 27 -13.01 24.22 1.88
N ARG A 28 -11.73 24.54 1.70
CA ARG A 28 -10.64 23.62 1.34
C ARG A 28 -9.49 23.73 2.36
N SER A 29 -9.76 24.10 3.61
CA SER A 29 -8.71 24.28 4.64
C SER A 29 -9.04 23.67 6.00
N GLU A 30 -9.39 22.39 5.98
CA GLU A 30 -8.54 21.45 6.74
C GLU A 30 -7.67 20.66 5.75
N GLU A 31 -6.97 21.38 4.87
CA GLU A 31 -5.56 21.08 4.65
C GLU A 31 -4.90 21.21 6.03
N LEU A 32 -5.01 20.15 6.82
CA LEU A 32 -4.07 19.86 7.89
C LEU A 32 -2.70 20.19 7.31
N PRO A 33 -1.89 21.02 7.99
CA PRO A 33 -0.63 21.51 7.46
C PRO A 33 0.06 20.34 6.77
N PRO A 34 0.38 20.45 5.46
CA PRO A 34 0.86 19.32 4.68
C PRO A 34 1.95 18.67 5.49
N LEU A 35 1.68 17.46 5.97
CA LEU A 35 2.62 16.71 6.80
C LEU A 35 3.96 16.79 6.07
N PRO A 36 5.04 17.24 6.73
CA PRO A 36 6.28 17.64 6.09
C PRO A 36 6.61 16.70 4.94
N ALA A 37 6.78 17.27 3.74
CA ALA A 37 7.08 16.52 2.53
C ALA A 37 8.29 15.62 2.79
N GLY A 38 8.03 14.33 3.00
CA GLY A 38 8.99 13.39 3.58
C GLY A 38 8.37 12.32 4.48
N THR A 39 7.14 12.52 4.97
CA THR A 39 6.39 11.47 5.70
C THR A 39 5.06 11.20 5.02
N THR A 40 5.10 10.87 3.74
CA THR A 40 4.02 10.08 3.15
C THR A 40 3.98 8.78 3.95
N ALA A 41 2.84 8.39 4.51
CA ALA A 41 2.61 7.08 5.14
C ALA A 41 2.65 5.91 4.11
N THR A 42 3.43 6.09 3.05
CA THR A 42 3.78 5.15 2.00
C THR A 42 5.10 4.53 2.42
N VAL A 43 5.07 3.81 3.53
CA VAL A 43 6.17 2.94 3.90
C VAL A 43 5.78 1.56 3.41
N LEU A 44 6.28 1.20 2.24
CA LEU A 44 6.32 -0.19 1.87
C LEU A 44 7.35 -0.85 2.80
N PRO A 45 7.07 -2.02 3.39
CA PRO A 45 8.06 -2.76 4.18
C PRO A 45 9.36 -2.92 3.38
N ALA A 46 10.51 -2.73 4.03
CA ALA A 46 11.83 -2.83 3.37
C ALA A 46 12.05 -4.21 2.74
N GLU A 47 11.41 -5.23 3.30
CA GLU A 47 11.37 -6.60 2.80
C GLU A 47 9.98 -7.18 3.03
N GLY A 48 9.60 -8.21 2.28
CA GLY A 48 8.36 -8.94 2.56
C GLY A 48 7.07 -8.28 2.07
N VAL A 49 7.14 -7.40 1.08
CA VAL A 49 5.95 -6.73 0.49
C VAL A 49 4.87 -7.74 0.07
N THR A 50 3.63 -7.46 0.47
CA THR A 50 2.43 -8.20 0.08
C THR A 50 1.50 -7.33 -0.78
N GLY A 51 0.53 -7.94 -1.47
CA GLY A 51 -0.49 -7.19 -2.20
C GLY A 51 -1.37 -6.33 -1.29
N ALA A 52 -1.50 -6.69 -0.01
CA ALA A 52 -2.18 -5.88 0.98
C ALA A 52 -1.43 -4.57 1.29
N ASP A 53 -0.11 -4.61 1.33
CA ASP A 53 0.73 -3.43 1.55
C ASP A 53 0.63 -2.46 0.37
N VAL A 54 0.57 -2.98 -0.87
CA VAL A 54 0.39 -2.17 -2.08
C VAL A 54 -0.99 -1.50 -2.11
N ARG A 55 -2.05 -2.21 -1.73
CA ARG A 55 -3.42 -1.65 -1.63
C ARG A 55 -3.56 -0.59 -0.53
N ALA A 56 -2.69 -0.62 0.49
CA ALA A 56 -2.69 0.35 1.57
C ALA A 56 -1.99 1.68 1.21
N LEU A 57 -1.30 1.77 0.06
CA LEU A 57 -0.55 2.96 -0.35
C LEU A 57 -1.48 4.17 -0.56
N ARG A 58 -1.03 5.34 -0.09
CA ARG A 58 -1.73 6.61 -0.25
C ARG A 58 -0.82 7.63 -0.93
N PHE A 59 -1.24 8.09 -2.10
CA PHE A 59 -0.49 9.06 -2.91
C PHE A 59 -1.09 10.47 -2.76
N GLN A 60 -0.23 11.49 -2.73
CA GLN A 60 -0.66 12.89 -2.77
C GLN A 60 -1.02 13.31 -4.20
N GLN A 61 -2.03 14.18 -4.34
CA GLN A 61 -2.44 14.72 -5.64
C GLN A 61 -1.52 15.87 -6.07
N ALA A 62 -1.04 15.84 -7.31
CA ALA A 62 -0.20 16.89 -7.91
C ALA A 62 -0.92 17.58 -9.08
N VAL A 63 -0.71 18.90 -9.24
CA VAL A 63 -1.33 19.74 -10.29
C VAL A 63 -1.05 19.23 -11.72
N ARG A 64 0.08 18.54 -11.89
CA ARG A 64 0.36 17.65 -13.02
C ARG A 64 0.70 16.29 -12.44
N GLY A 65 -0.11 15.29 -12.76
CA GLY A 65 0.06 13.94 -12.26
C GLY A 65 -0.48 12.92 -13.25
N TYR A 66 -0.16 11.66 -12.99
CA TYR A 66 -0.77 10.54 -13.69
C TYR A 66 -2.25 10.44 -13.34
N LYS A 67 -3.05 9.89 -14.25
CA LYS A 67 -4.48 9.71 -14.02
C LYS A 67 -4.68 8.69 -12.90
N ALA A 68 -5.37 9.09 -11.83
CA ALA A 68 -5.58 8.23 -10.65
C ALA A 68 -6.13 6.84 -11.03
N SER A 69 -7.09 6.78 -11.96
CA SER A 69 -7.67 5.51 -12.41
C SER A 69 -6.67 4.56 -13.08
N GLU A 70 -5.67 5.08 -13.79
CA GLU A 70 -4.62 4.26 -14.43
C GLU A 70 -3.64 3.74 -13.39
N VAL A 71 -3.30 4.58 -12.41
CA VAL A 71 -2.45 4.19 -11.27
C VAL A 71 -3.14 3.14 -10.41
N ASP A 72 -4.42 3.32 -10.10
CA ASP A 72 -5.20 2.36 -9.30
C ASP A 72 -5.28 0.99 -9.99
N TRP A 73 -5.52 0.97 -11.31
CA TRP A 73 -5.50 -0.26 -12.08
C TRP A 73 -4.13 -0.96 -12.05
N ALA A 74 -3.05 -0.20 -12.20
CA ALA A 74 -1.69 -0.75 -12.20
C ALA A 74 -1.31 -1.31 -10.82
N LEU A 75 -1.68 -0.62 -9.74
CA LEU A 75 -1.42 -1.06 -8.37
C LEU A 75 -2.20 -2.32 -8.00
N GLU A 76 -3.46 -2.41 -8.43
CA GLU A 76 -4.28 -3.61 -8.22
C GLU A 76 -3.67 -4.83 -8.92
N ARG A 77 -3.27 -4.67 -10.19
CA ARG A 77 -2.62 -5.74 -10.95
C ARG A 77 -1.29 -6.16 -10.33
N LEU A 78 -0.49 -5.19 -9.85
CA LEU A 78 0.78 -5.46 -9.20
C LEU A 78 0.60 -6.17 -7.86
N GLY A 79 -0.40 -5.79 -7.05
CA GLY A 79 -0.70 -6.45 -5.78
C GLY A 79 -1.05 -7.93 -5.96
N GLN A 80 -1.87 -8.25 -6.96
CA GLN A 80 -2.23 -9.64 -7.31
C GLN A 80 -1.00 -10.45 -7.75
N GLU A 81 -0.10 -9.85 -8.52
CA GLU A 81 1.11 -10.51 -8.99
C GLU A 81 2.07 -10.83 -7.83
N ILE A 82 2.23 -9.90 -6.89
CA ILE A 82 3.05 -10.11 -5.68
C ILE A 82 2.48 -11.25 -4.83
N ASP A 83 1.16 -11.29 -4.63
CA ASP A 83 0.50 -12.36 -3.88
C ASP A 83 0.71 -13.73 -4.55
N SER A 84 0.61 -13.79 -5.88
CA SER A 84 0.87 -15.00 -6.69
C SER A 84 2.33 -15.48 -6.57
N LEU A 85 3.30 -14.56 -6.68
CA LEU A 85 4.72 -14.90 -6.56
C LEU A 85 5.07 -15.38 -5.15
N ARG A 86 4.46 -14.79 -4.12
CA ARG A 86 4.66 -15.21 -2.74
C ARG A 86 4.07 -16.59 -2.45
N ALA A 87 2.90 -16.90 -3.00
CA ALA A 87 2.31 -18.22 -2.89
C ALA A 87 3.23 -19.29 -3.50
N GLN A 88 3.75 -19.05 -4.71
CA GLN A 88 4.70 -19.96 -5.36
C GLN A 88 6.00 -20.15 -4.56
N LEU A 89 6.51 -19.09 -3.93
CA LEU A 89 7.70 -19.19 -3.10
C LEU A 89 7.44 -20.01 -1.83
N ALA A 90 6.26 -19.87 -1.22
CA ALA A 90 5.87 -20.68 -0.06
C ALA A 90 5.79 -22.17 -0.43
N ASP A 91 5.12 -22.49 -1.54
CA ASP A 91 4.99 -23.87 -2.03
C ASP A 91 6.37 -24.51 -2.32
N GLY A 92 7.31 -23.74 -2.88
CA GLY A 92 8.67 -24.20 -3.18
C GLY A 92 9.54 -24.44 -1.94
N ILE A 93 9.36 -23.66 -0.88
CA ILE A 93 10.06 -23.86 0.40
C ILE A 93 9.55 -25.12 1.10
N ASP A 94 8.24 -25.33 1.12
CA ASP A 94 7.62 -26.51 1.73
C ASP A 94 8.01 -27.80 1.00
N ALA A 95 8.15 -27.75 -0.33
CA ALA A 95 8.65 -28.88 -1.12
C ALA A 95 10.13 -29.21 -0.86
N GLY A 96 10.97 -28.21 -0.60
CA GLY A 96 12.40 -28.41 -0.31
C GLY A 96 12.70 -28.86 1.12
N ALA A 97 11.81 -28.58 2.08
CA ALA A 97 11.97 -29.00 3.47
C ALA A 97 11.63 -30.48 3.71
N GLY A 98 10.99 -31.16 2.75
CA GLY A 98 10.63 -32.58 2.83
C GLY A 98 11.69 -33.56 2.33
N ASP A 99 12.80 -33.07 1.75
CA ASP A 99 13.83 -33.91 1.11
C ASP A 99 15.21 -33.68 1.76
N GLY A 100 15.27 -33.87 3.09
CA GLY A 100 16.53 -33.95 3.82
C GLY A 100 17.14 -35.35 3.61
N PRO A 101 18.39 -35.47 3.13
CA PRO A 101 18.97 -36.77 2.83
C PRO A 101 19.12 -37.58 4.12
N GLU A 102 18.45 -38.73 4.20
CA GLU A 102 18.77 -39.80 5.13
C GLU A 102 20.19 -40.33 4.82
N ASN A 103 21.20 -39.58 5.25
CA ASN A 103 22.55 -40.10 5.43
C ASN A 103 22.63 -40.72 6.82
N SER A 104 22.03 -41.90 6.96
CA SER A 104 22.19 -42.77 8.12
C SER A 104 22.54 -44.16 7.62
N GLY A 105 23.83 -44.47 7.54
CA GLY A 105 24.27 -45.84 7.25
C GLY A 105 25.69 -46.06 6.78
N GLU A 106 26.59 -45.05 6.77
CA GLU A 106 28.02 -45.32 6.57
C GLU A 106 28.63 -45.86 7.87
N SER A 107 28.38 -47.14 8.16
CA SER A 107 29.16 -47.88 9.17
C SER A 107 30.26 -48.68 8.47
N ASN A 108 31.45 -48.09 8.47
CA ASN A 108 32.76 -48.71 8.31
C ASN A 108 32.77 -50.24 8.19
N HIS A 109 33.00 -50.74 6.97
CA HIS A 109 33.62 -52.05 6.77
C HIS A 109 34.85 -51.93 5.85
N THR A 110 35.77 -51.04 6.22
CA THR A 110 37.19 -51.21 5.84
C THR A 110 37.83 -52.06 6.94
N SER A 111 37.61 -53.37 6.87
CA SER A 111 38.47 -54.30 7.60
C SER A 111 39.75 -54.43 6.79
N ASN A 112 40.77 -53.71 7.23
CA ASN A 112 42.16 -53.97 6.88
C ASN A 112 42.45 -55.46 7.09
N HIS A 113 42.83 -56.16 6.03
CA HIS A 113 43.67 -57.35 6.17
C HIS A 113 44.66 -57.39 5.01
N ALA A 114 45.71 -56.61 5.17
CA ALA A 114 47.02 -56.90 4.62
C ALA A 114 47.79 -57.63 5.71
N GLU A 115 48.08 -58.92 5.49
CA GLU A 115 49.05 -59.81 6.16
C GLU A 115 48.61 -61.23 5.76
N SER A 116 49.40 -62.20 5.30
CA SER A 116 50.82 -62.38 5.01
C SER A 116 50.94 -63.75 4.32
N GLU A 117 52.05 -63.93 3.59
CA GLU A 117 52.62 -65.20 3.08
C GLU A 117 52.03 -65.87 1.83
#